data_AF-A0AA88RM68-F1
#
_entry.id   AF-A0AA88RM68-F1
#
_cell.length_a   1.000
_cell.length_b   1.000
_cell.length_c   1.000
_cell.angle_alpha   90.00
_cell.angle_beta   90.00
_cell.angle_gamma   90.00
#
_symmetry.space_group_name_H-M   'P 1'
#
loop_
_entity.id
_entity.type
_entity.pdbx_description
1 polymer ?
#
loop_
_entity_poly.entity_id
_entity_poly.type
_entity_poly.pdbx_seq_one_letter_code
_entity_poly.pdbx_strand_id
1 'polypeptide(L)'
;MTRASTNSIGLANPALIIQTFYAEDQIFNDVKLDGVVTLVDAKHASFHLDEVKLNGVVNEAVEQIAYAGRIIVNKEILEDNVLFKNKAFLIFRHAITS
;
A
#
# COMPACT_ATOMS: atom_id res chain seq x y z
N MET A 1 3.28 29.96 13.17
CA MET A 1 4.08 29.13 12.23
C MET A 1 3.91 27.68 12.64
N THR A 2 2.95 26.97 12.06
CA THR A 2 2.75 25.54 12.32
C THR A 2 3.77 24.78 11.50
N ARG A 3 4.76 24.15 12.14
CA ARG A 3 5.69 23.25 11.45
C ARG A 3 4.89 22.03 11.01
N ALA A 4 4.67 21.90 9.70
CA ALA A 4 4.29 20.63 9.10
C ALA A 4 5.50 19.69 9.19
N SER A 5 5.46 18.74 10.12
CA SER A 5 6.38 17.60 10.15
C SER A 5 5.79 16.50 9.29
N THR A 6 5.95 16.59 7.97
CA THR A 6 5.68 15.46 7.08
C THR A 6 6.84 14.49 7.17
N ASN A 7 6.74 13.50 8.06
CA ASN A 7 7.67 12.37 8.14
C ASN A 7 7.43 11.44 6.93
N SER A 8 7.90 11.81 5.73
CA SER A 8 7.68 11.05 4.49
C SER A 8 8.77 10.00 4.18
N ILE A 9 9.50 9.50 5.19
CA ILE A 9 10.55 8.49 4.97
C ILE A 9 10.19 7.12 5.60
N GLY A 10 9.00 7.00 6.20
CA GLY A 10 8.57 5.77 6.88
C GLY A 10 7.60 4.90 6.07
N LEU A 11 6.41 5.42 5.77
CA LEU A 11 5.40 4.79 4.92
C LEU A 11 4.59 5.90 4.25
N ALA A 12 4.73 6.04 2.93
CA ALA A 12 3.84 6.90 2.18
C ALA A 12 2.42 6.30 2.24
N ASN A 13 1.41 7.12 2.56
CA ASN A 13 0.00 6.72 2.46
C ASN A 13 -0.46 6.90 1.00
N PRO A 14 -0.81 5.82 0.28
CA PRO A 14 -1.25 5.91 -1.11
C PRO A 14 -2.49 6.78 -1.29
N ALA A 15 -3.42 6.76 -0.33
CA ALA A 15 -4.65 7.54 -0.39
C ALA A 15 -4.36 9.05 -0.45
N LEU A 16 -3.45 9.53 0.38
CA LEU A 16 -3.09 10.94 0.42
C LEU A 16 -2.42 11.38 -0.88
N ILE A 17 -1.55 10.54 -1.44
CA ILE A 17 -0.88 10.82 -2.72
C ILE A 17 -1.91 10.92 -3.85
N ILE A 18 -2.86 9.98 -3.91
CA ILE A 18 -3.93 9.99 -4.91
C ILE A 18 -4.81 11.23 -4.75
N GLN A 19 -5.17 11.59 -3.52
CA GLN A 19 -5.98 12.77 -3.24
C GLN A 19 -5.28 14.06 -3.69
N THR A 20 -3.98 14.21 -3.38
CA THR A 20 -3.20 15.37 -3.84
C THR A 20 -3.08 15.39 -5.36
N PHE A 21 -2.87 14.24 -6.00
CA PHE A 21 -2.81 14.15 -7.46
C PHE A 21 -4.08 14.68 -8.15
N TYR A 22 -5.26 14.38 -7.60
CA TYR A 22 -6.54 14.86 -8.13
C TYR A 22 -6.93 16.27 -7.67
N ALA A 23 -6.27 16.81 -6.64
CA ALA A 23 -6.54 18.16 -6.15
C ALA A 23 -5.82 19.25 -6.97
N GLU A 24 -4.80 18.90 -7.74
CA GLU A 24 -4.04 19.83 -8.57
C GLU A 24 -4.54 19.82 -10.03
N ASP A 25 -5.31 20.83 -10.42
CA ASP A 25 -5.93 20.96 -11.75
C ASP A 25 -4.92 20.88 -12.91
N GLN A 26 -3.68 21.34 -12.71
CA GLN A 26 -2.64 21.27 -13.73
C GLN A 26 -2.17 19.83 -13.99
N ILE A 27 -2.01 19.05 -12.92
CA ILE A 27 -1.57 17.65 -13.02
C ILE A 27 -2.70 16.79 -13.59
N PHE A 28 -3.93 17.00 -13.13
CA PHE A 28 -5.09 16.22 -13.56
C PHE A 28 -5.40 16.36 -15.06
N ASN A 29 -5.21 17.56 -15.63
CA ASN A 29 -5.48 17.80 -17.04
C ASN A 29 -4.38 17.25 -17.97
N ASP A 30 -3.13 17.19 -17.49
CA ASP A 30 -1.97 16.78 -18.31
C ASP A 30 -1.61 15.30 -18.12
N VAL A 31 -1.99 14.69 -16.99
CA VAL A 31 -1.55 13.34 -16.61
C VAL A 31 -2.70 12.53 -16.02
N LYS A 32 -2.80 11.26 -16.42
CA LYS A 32 -3.74 10.29 -15.87
C LYS A 32 -3.03 9.30 -14.94
N LEU A 33 -3.54 9.14 -13.72
CA LEU A 33 -3.12 8.07 -12.83
C LEU A 33 -3.65 6.72 -13.35
N ASP A 34 -2.74 5.86 -13.82
CA ASP A 34 -3.09 4.53 -14.37
C ASP A 34 -3.35 3.49 -13.27
N GLY A 35 -2.60 3.57 -12.16
CA GLY A 35 -2.78 2.70 -11.03
C GLY A 35 -1.63 2.78 -10.03
N VAL A 36 -1.84 2.18 -8.86
CA VAL A 36 -0.81 2.04 -7.83
C VAL A 36 -0.14 0.68 -7.98
N VAL A 37 1.20 0.68 -8.01
CA VAL A 37 2.00 -0.55 -8.04
C VAL A 37 2.77 -0.67 -6.73
N THR A 38 2.59 -1.78 -6.02
CA THR A 38 3.25 -2.04 -4.74
C THR A 38 4.32 -3.11 -4.90
N LEU A 39 5.56 -2.78 -4.54
CA LEU A 39 6.68 -3.73 -4.50
C LEU A 39 6.80 -4.33 -3.11
N VAL A 40 6.83 -5.66 -3.03
CA VAL A 40 6.83 -6.40 -1.77
C VAL A 40 8.03 -7.31 -1.68
N ASP A 41 8.76 -7.26 -0.56
CA ASP A 41 9.80 -8.23 -0.23
C ASP A 41 9.16 -9.50 0.33
N ALA A 42 9.14 -10.59 -0.45
CA ALA A 42 8.51 -11.86 -0.07
C ALA A 42 8.96 -12.37 1.31
N LYS A 43 10.24 -12.18 1.63
CA LYS A 43 10.84 -12.70 2.87
C LYS A 43 10.28 -12.04 4.12
N HIS A 44 9.88 -10.77 4.03
CA HIS A 44 9.44 -9.98 5.19
C HIS A 44 7.95 -9.62 5.12
N ALA A 45 7.29 -9.88 3.99
CA ALA A 45 5.91 -9.50 3.75
C ALA A 45 4.95 -10.06 4.80
N SER A 46 5.05 -11.36 5.12
CA SER A 46 4.18 -12.00 6.11
C SER A 46 4.35 -11.36 7.49
N PHE A 47 5.59 -11.07 7.89
CA PHE A 47 5.87 -10.40 9.16
C PHE A 47 5.21 -9.01 9.23
N HIS A 48 5.33 -8.22 8.17
CA HIS A 48 4.73 -6.89 8.12
C HIS A 48 3.21 -6.94 8.03
N LEU A 49 2.62 -7.89 7.32
CA LEU A 49 1.16 -8.03 7.22
C LEU A 49 0.50 -8.55 8.50
N ASP A 50 1.22 -9.40 9.26
CA ASP A 50 0.71 -9.97 10.51
C ASP A 50 0.96 -9.06 11.72
N GLU A 51 1.68 -7.95 11.54
CA GLU A 51 1.92 -6.98 12.61
C GLU A 51 0.58 -6.36 13.06
N VAL A 52 0.19 -6.63 14.31
CA VAL A 52 -1.00 -6.02 14.91
C VAL A 52 -0.61 -4.70 15.57
N LYS A 53 -1.07 -3.58 15.03
CA LYS A 53 -0.88 -2.26 15.64
C LYS A 53 -1.81 -2.09 16.84
N LEU A 54 -1.32 -1.40 17.86
CA LEU A 54 -2.11 -1.07 19.06
C LEU A 54 -3.21 -0.05 18.72
N ASN A 55 -4.24 0.01 19.56
CA ASN A 55 -5.30 1.02 19.52
C ASN A 55 -6.18 1.00 18.26
N GLY A 56 -6.29 -0.16 17.57
CA GLY A 56 -7.16 -0.31 16.40
C GLY A 56 -6.66 0.45 15.16
N VAL A 57 -5.41 0.89 15.16
CA VAL A 57 -4.76 1.48 13.98
C VAL A 57 -4.64 0.41 12.90
N VAL A 58 -5.01 0.75 11.67
CA VAL A 58 -4.85 -0.15 10.52
C VAL A 58 -3.37 -0.29 10.22
N ASN A 59 -2.93 -1.52 9.99
CA ASN A 59 -1.56 -1.81 9.59
C ASN A 59 -1.26 -1.17 8.23
N GLU A 60 -0.16 -0.43 8.13
CA GLU A 60 0.18 0.34 6.94
C GLU A 60 0.56 -0.54 5.75
N ALA A 61 1.15 -1.73 5.98
CA ALA A 61 1.41 -2.71 4.93
C ALA A 61 0.09 -3.29 4.38
N VAL A 62 -0.92 -3.50 5.23
CA VAL A 62 -2.26 -3.91 4.80
C VAL A 62 -2.90 -2.80 3.96
N GLU A 63 -2.81 -1.54 4.38
CA GLU A 63 -3.32 -0.39 3.64
C GLU A 63 -2.65 -0.29 2.25
N GLN A 64 -1.33 -0.42 2.16
CA GLN A 64 -0.60 -0.36 0.89
C GLN A 64 -0.98 -1.49 -0.08
N ILE A 65 -1.24 -2.70 0.43
CA ILE A 65 -1.71 -3.82 -0.39
C ILE A 65 -3.16 -3.59 -0.83
N ALA A 66 -4.01 -3.02 0.03
CA ALA A 66 -5.39 -2.71 -0.30
C ALA A 66 -5.52 -1.67 -1.42
N TYR A 67 -4.64 -0.66 -1.47
CA TYR A 67 -4.61 0.34 -2.55
C TYR A 67 -3.92 -0.13 -3.83
N ALA A 68 -3.17 -1.24 -3.79
CA ALA A 68 -2.37 -1.68 -4.93
C ALA A 68 -3.24 -2.23 -6.06
N GLY A 69 -3.21 -1.59 -7.23
CA GLY A 69 -3.80 -2.18 -8.45
C GLY A 69 -2.96 -3.34 -9.00
N ARG A 70 -1.65 -3.33 -8.74
CA ARG A 70 -0.74 -4.44 -9.06
C ARG A 70 0.28 -4.62 -7.95
N ILE A 71 0.62 -5.88 -7.67
CA ILE A 71 1.61 -6.25 -6.66
C ILE A 71 2.77 -6.95 -7.37
N ILE A 72 3.98 -6.44 -7.18
CA ILE A 72 5.22 -7.07 -7.64
C ILE A 72 5.91 -7.66 -6.43
N VAL A 73 6.19 -8.97 -6.49
CA VAL A 73 6.88 -9.68 -5.42
C VAL A 73 8.35 -9.80 -5.78
N ASN A 74 9.22 -9.23 -4.96
CA ASN A 74 10.67 -9.32 -5.08
C ASN A 74 11.21 -10.40 -4.12
N LYS A 75 12.35 -11.00 -4.50
CA LYS A 75 13.04 -12.09 -3.76
C LYS A 75 12.19 -13.36 -3.62
N GLU A 76 11.79 -13.96 -4.74
CA GLU A 76 11.00 -15.22 -4.70
C GLU A 76 11.73 -16.34 -3.94
N ILE A 77 11.17 -16.71 -2.79
CA ILE A 77 11.45 -17.96 -2.09
C ILE A 77 10.17 -18.79 -2.23
N LEU A 78 10.27 -20.01 -2.74
CA LEU A 78 9.13 -20.77 -3.27
C LEU A 78 8.00 -21.02 -2.25
N GLU A 79 8.33 -21.16 -0.96
CA GLU A 79 7.40 -21.52 0.11
C GLU A 79 6.61 -20.31 0.65
N ASP A 80 7.29 -19.18 0.94
CA ASP A 80 6.65 -17.96 1.46
C ASP A 80 5.69 -17.32 0.45
N ASN A 81 5.92 -17.55 -0.84
CA ASN A 81 5.15 -16.97 -1.93
C ASN A 81 3.68 -17.40 -1.93
N VAL A 82 3.36 -18.66 -1.61
CA VAL A 82 1.98 -19.16 -1.68
C VAL A 82 1.12 -18.55 -0.57
N LEU A 83 1.66 -18.50 0.65
CA LEU A 83 0.97 -17.92 1.80
C LEU A 83 0.77 -16.41 1.60
N PHE A 84 1.80 -15.70 1.14
CA PHE A 84 1.70 -14.28 0.84
C PHE A 84 0.66 -13.99 -0.24
N LYS A 85 0.69 -14.71 -1.38
CA LYS A 85 -0.28 -14.51 -2.47
C LYS A 85 -1.72 -14.69 -1.99
N ASN A 86 -1.99 -15.69 -1.15
CA ASN A 86 -3.31 -15.91 -0.59
C ASN A 86 -3.74 -14.77 0.35
N LYS A 87 -2.86 -14.31 1.25
CA LYS A 87 -3.16 -13.18 2.15
C LYS A 87 -3.39 -11.88 1.39
N ALA A 88 -2.49 -11.53 0.47
CA ALA A 88 -2.60 -10.32 -0.34
C ALA A 88 -3.89 -10.33 -1.17
N PHE A 89 -4.26 -11.48 -1.74
CA PHE A 89 -5.52 -11.62 -2.49
C PHE A 89 -6.75 -11.40 -1.59
N LEU A 90 -6.74 -11.92 -0.37
CA LEU A 90 -7.85 -11.72 0.57
C LEU A 90 -7.98 -10.26 1.01
N ILE A 91 -6.86 -9.60 1.31
CA ILE A 91 -6.82 -8.17 1.65
C ILE A 91 -7.39 -7.34 0.50
N PHE A 92 -6.91 -7.58 -0.72
CA PHE A 92 -7.35 -6.87 -1.91
C PHE A 92 -8.84 -7.10 -2.20
N ARG A 93 -9.32 -8.34 -2.10
CA ARG A 93 -10.74 -8.66 -2.26
C ARG A 93 -11.61 -7.93 -1.23
N HIS A 94 -11.19 -7.90 0.04
CA HIS A 94 -11.94 -7.22 1.09
C HIS A 94 -12.01 -5.71 0.86
N ALA A 95 -10.92 -5.11 0.36
CA ALA A 95 -10.85 -3.69 0.04
C ALA A 95 -11.79 -3.26 -1.10
N ILE A 96 -12.08 -4.15 -2.07
CA ILE A 96 -12.99 -3.85 -3.19
C ILE A 96 -14.47 -4.04 -2.80
N THR A 97 -14.76 -4.90 -1.82
CA THR A 97 -16.14 -5.22 -1.42
C THR A 97 -16.68 -4.39 -0.26
N SER A 98 -15.84 -3.54 0.35
CA SER A 98 -16.17 -2.68 1.50
C SER A 98 -16.38 -1.25 1.04
#